data_AF-A0A7X1ILK0-F1
#
_entry.id   AF-A0A7X1ILK0-F1
#
_cell.length_a   1.000
_cell.length_b   1.000
_cell.length_c   1.000
_cell.angle_alpha   90.00
_cell.angle_beta   90.00
_cell.angle_gamma   90.00
#
_symmetry.space_group_name_H-M   'P 1'
#
loop_
_entity.id
_entity.type
_entity.pdbx_description
1 polymer ?
#
loop_
_entity_poly.entity_id
_entity_poly.type
_entity_poly.pdbx_seq_one_letter_code
_entity_poly.pdbx_strand_id
1 'polypeptide(L)' 'MLARVRAGLARRLGEEPGLPWLDDTEPLAAAGVDSVLLISVIGELEQELGVSLPDDTVLESASLGSLARALSRGGRR' A
#
# COMPACT_ATOMS: atom_id res chain seq x y z
N MET A 1 -5.44 5.94 -7.38
CA MET A 1 -4.75 5.60 -6.13
C MET A 1 -4.14 4.20 -6.17
N LEU A 2 -4.90 3.17 -6.57
CA LEU A 2 -4.41 1.78 -6.70
C LEU A 2 -3.08 1.65 -7.45
N ALA A 3 -2.98 2.24 -8.65
CA ALA A 3 -1.75 2.23 -9.43
C ALA A 3 -0.55 2.88 -8.71
N ARG A 4 -0.77 3.87 -7.84
CA ARG A 4 0.30 4.50 -7.04
C ARG A 4 0.78 3.59 -5.92
N VAL A 5 -0.15 2.93 -5.22
CA VAL A 5 0.19 1.94 -4.20
C VAL A 5 0.96 0.78 -4.83
N ARG A 6 0.45 0.24 -5.95
CA ARG A 6 1.10 -0.84 -6.70
C ARG A 6 2.50 -0.45 -7.17
N ALA A 7 2.65 0.74 -7.76
CA ALA A 7 3.96 1.24 -8.21
C ALA A 7 4.94 1.48 -7.05
N GLY A 8 4.47 2.01 -5.90
CA GLY A 8 5.29 2.19 -4.71
C GLY A 8 5.79 0.86 -4.15
N LEU A 9 4.92 -0.15 -4.13
CA LEU A 9 5.25 -1.50 -3.70
C LEU A 9 6.25 -2.16 -4.67
N ALA A 10 5.98 -2.11 -5.97
CA ALA A 10 6.87 -2.65 -7.01
C ALA A 10 8.28 -2.06 -6.93
N ARG A 11 8.38 -0.73 -6.76
CA ARG A 11 9.66 -0.02 -6.59
C ARG A 11 10.45 -0.53 -5.39
N ARG A 12 9.79 -0.83 -4.26
CA ARG A 12 10.46 -1.35 -3.06
C ARG A 12 10.83 -2.82 -3.15
N LEU A 13 10.02 -3.61 -3.85
CA LEU A 13 10.28 -5.03 -4.11
C LEU A 13 11.33 -5.23 -5.21
N GLY A 14 11.64 -4.21 -6.01
CA GLY A 14 12.51 -4.33 -7.19
C GLY A 14 11.82 -5.08 -8.34
N GLU A 15 10.48 -5.06 -8.34
CA GLU A 15 9.62 -5.77 -9.27
C GLU A 15 9.03 -4.82 -10.32
N GLU A 16 8.45 -5.40 -11.37
CA GLU A 16 7.76 -4.64 -12.40
C GLU A 16 6.53 -3.91 -11.81
N PRO A 17 6.22 -2.68 -12.24
CA PRO A 17 5.08 -1.88 -11.74
C PRO A 17 3.74 -2.59 -11.84
N GLY A 18 3.66 -3.58 -12.73
CA GLY A 18 2.49 -4.38 -12.99
C GLY A 18 2.24 -5.49 -11.99
N LEU A 19 3.17 -5.86 -11.08
CA LEU A 19 3.06 -6.93 -10.07
C LEU A 19 2.05 -8.04 -10.43
N PRO A 20 2.26 -8.79 -11.53
CA PRO A 20 1.24 -9.68 -12.10
C PRO A 20 0.89 -10.87 -11.19
N TRP A 21 1.73 -11.17 -10.21
CA TRP A 21 1.51 -12.19 -9.19
C TRP A 21 0.68 -11.71 -8.00
N LEU A 22 0.39 -10.41 -7.91
CA LEU A 22 -0.32 -9.80 -6.80
C LEU A 22 -1.70 -9.31 -7.25
N ASP A 23 -2.74 -9.89 -6.66
CA ASP A 23 -4.11 -9.44 -6.87
C ASP A 23 -4.42 -8.17 -6.06
N ASP A 24 -5.38 -7.37 -6.54
CA ASP A 24 -5.75 -6.13 -5.87
C ASP A 24 -6.55 -6.34 -4.58
N THR A 25 -7.17 -7.52 -4.44
CA THR A 25 -8.07 -7.88 -3.34
C THR A 25 -7.45 -8.84 -2.32
N GLU A 26 -6.41 -9.57 -2.72
CA GLU A 26 -5.68 -10.52 -1.89
C GLU A 26 -4.90 -9.79 -0.78
N PRO A 27 -4.84 -10.35 0.45
CA PRO A 27 -3.97 -9.81 1.49
C PRO A 27 -2.51 -9.80 1.05
N LEU A 28 -1.84 -8.66 1.20
CA LEU A 28 -0.42 -8.47 0.90
C LEU A 28 0.46 -9.47 1.68
N ALA A 29 0.11 -9.75 2.94
CA ALA A 29 0.80 -10.74 3.76
C ALA A 29 0.69 -12.17 3.18
N ALA A 30 -0.48 -12.53 2.61
CA ALA A 30 -0.66 -13.82 1.96
C ALA A 30 0.15 -13.95 0.67
N ALA A 31 0.40 -12.82 -0.01
CA ALA A 31 1.25 -12.74 -1.17
C ALA A 31 2.76 -12.63 -0.83
N GLY A 32 3.13 -12.70 0.44
CA GLY A 32 4.53 -12.68 0.89
C GLY A 32 5.14 -11.28 1.02
N VAL A 33 4.33 -10.24 1.05
CA VAL A 33 4.81 -8.86 1.25
C VAL A 33 5.04 -8.60 2.74
N ASP A 34 6.26 -8.21 3.10
CA ASP A 34 6.63 -7.88 4.48
C ASP A 34 5.94 -6.61 4.99
N SER A 35 5.45 -6.66 6.24
CA SER A 35 4.82 -5.50 6.91
C SER A 35 5.75 -4.29 7.01
N VAL A 36 7.07 -4.50 7.16
CA VAL A 36 8.06 -3.42 7.23
C VAL A 36 8.17 -2.67 5.90
N LEU A 37 8.18 -3.42 4.79
CA LEU A 37 8.19 -2.85 3.45
C LEU A 37 6.89 -2.09 3.19
N LEU A 38 5.77 -2.66 3.62
CA LEU A 38 4.46 -2.04 3.51
C LEU A 38 4.37 -0.70 4.27
N ILE A 39 4.79 -0.67 5.54
CA ILE A 39 4.83 0.55 6.35
C ILE A 39 5.70 1.61 5.68
N SER A 40 6.84 1.22 5.11
CA SER A 40 7.74 2.14 4.40
C SER A 40 7.08 2.75 3.15
N VAL A 41 6.35 1.95 2.37
CA VAL A 41 5.61 2.42 1.19
C VAL A 41 4.47 3.35 1.59
N ILE A 42 3.73 3.02 2.65
CA ILE A 42 2.65 3.85 3.16
C ILE A 42 3.18 5.18 3.66
N GLY A 43 4.24 5.18 4.47
CA GLY A 43 4.85 6.41 4.98
C GLY A 43 5.40 7.33 3.88
N GLU A 44 5.88 6.78 2.76
CA GLU A 44 6.19 7.57 1.56
C GLU A 44 4.93 8.18 0.95
N LEU A 45 3.90 7.37 0.70
CA LEU A 45 2.66 7.82 0.07
C LEU A 45 1.92 8.85 0.94
N GLU A 46 1.93 8.70 2.25
CA GLU A 46 1.38 9.65 3.22
C GLU A 46 2.08 11.01 3.10
N GLN A 47 3.41 11.03 3.07
CA GLN A 47 4.18 12.25 2.90
C GLN A 47 3.98 12.89 1.52
N GLU A 48 3.98 12.07 0.45
CA GLU A 48 3.76 12.55 -0.92
C GLU A 48 2.36 13.15 -1.11
N LEU A 49 1.34 12.57 -0.47
CA LEU A 49 -0.06 12.97 -0.62
C LEU A 49 -0.53 13.97 0.45
N GLY A 50 0.25 14.19 1.51
CA GLY A 50 -0.13 15.02 2.65
C GLY A 50 -1.33 14.43 3.42
N VAL A 51 -1.42 13.10 3.49
CA VAL A 51 -2.48 12.38 4.21
C VAL A 51 -1.88 11.58 5.36
N SER A 52 -2.69 11.24 6.35
CA SER A 52 -2.30 10.31 7.41
C SER A 52 -3.38 9.24 7.52
N LEU A 53 -2.96 7.98 7.42
CA LEU A 53 -3.78 6.82 7.67
C LEU A 53 -3.83 6.56 9.17
N PRO A 54 -5.02 6.52 9.76
CA PRO A 54 -5.17 5.98 11.09
C PRO A 54 -5.10 4.45 10.98
N ASP A 55 -4.43 3.83 11.93
CA ASP A 55 -4.60 2.44 12.34
C ASP A 55 -3.71 1.36 11.70
N ASP A 56 -2.97 0.73 12.61
CA ASP A 56 -2.34 -0.59 12.55
C ASP A 56 -3.24 -1.67 11.90
N THR A 57 -4.57 -1.52 12.05
CA THR A 57 -5.58 -2.44 11.48
C THR A 57 -5.60 -2.45 9.95
N VAL A 58 -5.23 -1.34 9.29
CA VAL A 58 -5.14 -1.29 7.82
C VAL A 58 -3.96 -2.13 7.33
N LEU A 59 -2.90 -2.28 8.14
CA LEU A 59 -1.69 -3.03 7.82
C LEU A 59 -1.90 -4.55 7.95
N GLU A 60 -2.59 -4.99 9.00
CA GLU A 60 -2.78 -6.40 9.35
C GLU A 60 -3.47 -7.24 8.27
N SER A 61 -4.40 -6.65 7.52
CA SER A 61 -5.13 -7.33 6.41
C SER A 61 -5.11 -6.51 5.12
N ALA A 62 -4.04 -5.73 4.94
CA ALA A 62 -3.91 -4.83 3.82
C ALA A 62 -3.96 -5.57 2.49
N SER A 63 -4.80 -5.11 1.56
CA SER A 63 -4.67 -5.40 0.13
C SER A 63 -4.38 -4.10 -0.62
N LEU A 64 -3.93 -4.18 -1.87
CA LEU A 64 -3.70 -2.99 -2.70
C LEU A 64 -4.97 -2.13 -2.76
N GLY A 65 -6.14 -2.75 -2.93
CA GLY A 65 -7.44 -2.11 -2.97
C GLY A 65 -7.79 -1.40 -1.66
N SER A 66 -7.60 -2.10 -0.53
CA SER A 66 -7.88 -1.55 0.80
C SER A 66 -7.01 -0.34 1.12
N LEU A 67 -5.71 -0.42 0.83
CA LEU A 67 -4.75 0.68 1.00
C LEU A 67 -5.07 1.86 0.11
N ALA A 68 -5.33 1.61 -1.17
CA ALA A 68 -5.68 2.66 -2.10
C ALA A 68 -6.95 3.39 -1.65
N ARG A 69 -7.92 2.66 -1.12
CA ARG A 69 -9.16 3.23 -0.58
C ARG A 69 -8.93 3.98 0.74
N ALA A 70 -8.02 3.51 1.58
CA ALA A 70 -7.62 4.21 2.80
C ALA A 70 -6.93 5.54 2.46
N LEU A 71 -5.91 5.53 1.60
CA LEU A 71 -5.17 6.73 1.18
C LEU A 71 -6.05 7.74 0.44
N SER A 72 -7.03 7.28 -0.33
CA SER A 72 -8.00 8.16 -0.99
C SER A 72 -8.96 8.82 0.00
N ARG A 73 -9.15 8.23 1.19
CA ARG A 73 -10.02 8.75 2.26
C ARG A 73 -9.27 9.46 3.36
N GLY A 74 -7.95 9.31 3.42
CA GLY A 74 -7.08 9.97 4.40
C GLY A 74 -7.32 11.48 4.36
N GLY A 75 -7.87 12.01 5.46
CA GLY A 75 -8.11 13.43 5.58
C GLY A 75 -6.78 14.17 5.54
N ARG A 76 -6.69 15.20 4.68
CA ARG A 76 -5.58 16.15 4.74
C ARG A 76 -5.55 16.74 6.15
N ARG A 77 -4.44 16.53 6.85
CA ARG A 77 -4.20 17.15 8.16
C ARG A 77 -3.96 18.65 8.01
#